data_AF-A0A7T0JR01-F1
#
_entry.id   AF-A0A7T0JR01-F1
#
_cell.length_a   1.000
_cell.length_b   1.000
_cell.length_c   1.000
_cell.angle_alpha   90.00
_cell.angle_beta   90.00
_cell.angle_gamma   90.00
#
_symmetry.space_group_name_H-M   'P 1'
#
loop_
_entity.id
_entity.type
_entity.pdbx_description
1 polymer ?
#
loop_
_entity_poly.entity_id
_entity_poly.type
_entity_poly.pdbx_seq_one_letter_code
_entity_poly.pdbx_strand_id
1 'polypeptide(L)'
;MFEVIILFVIMFLVAACAFFPVGGSMLFFSKLQQPAGGGQPAAPVKAKQQSSSEAFNFLTHLKSEIEADLFPRPTDSVLRRHYDALVAVELENRLALMAE
;
A
#
# COMPACT_ATOMS: atom_id res chain seq x y z
N MET A 1 19.86 9.40 -27.95
CA MET A 1 19.69 10.37 -26.84
C MET A 1 19.09 9.67 -25.62
N PHE A 2 17.88 9.10 -25.73
CA PHE A 2 17.19 8.40 -24.62
C PHE A 2 17.97 7.24 -23.99
N GLU A 3 18.66 6.44 -24.79
CA GLU A 3 19.47 5.31 -24.31
C GLU A 3 20.58 5.75 -23.34
N VAL A 4 21.27 6.86 -23.66
CA VAL A 4 22.34 7.42 -22.81
C VAL A 4 21.75 7.95 -21.49
N ILE A 5 20.57 8.57 -21.54
CA ILE A 5 19.86 9.07 -20.35
C ILE A 5 19.47 7.91 -19.44
N ILE A 6 18.92 6.83 -20.00
CA ILE A 6 18.53 5.63 -19.24
C ILE A 6 19.74 4.99 -18.57
N LEU A 7 20.85 4.84 -19.28
CA LEU A 7 22.08 4.29 -18.71
C LEU A 7 22.61 5.16 -17.55
N PHE A 8 22.50 6.48 -17.67
CA PHE A 8 22.93 7.41 -16.62
C PHE A 8 22.07 7.29 -15.35
N VAL A 9 20.74 7.18 -15.50
CA VAL A 9 19.80 6.99 -14.39
C VAL A 9 20.03 5.65 -13.69
N ILE A 10 20.22 4.57 -14.45
CA ILE A 10 20.50 3.24 -13.90
C ILE A 10 21.82 3.25 -13.12
N MET A 11 22.87 3.86 -13.68
CA MET A 11 24.17 3.94 -13.00
C MET A 11 24.08 4.71 -11.69
N PHE A 12 23.33 5.82 -11.67
CA PHE A 12 23.10 6.63 -10.48
C PHE A 12 22.30 5.87 -9.41
N LEU A 13 21.28 5.12 -9.81
CA LEU A 13 20.47 4.29 -8.92
C LEU A 13 21.31 3.19 -8.27
N VAL A 14 22.15 2.49 -9.05
CA VAL A 14 23.05 1.45 -8.53
C VAL A 14 24.07 2.04 -7.55
N ALA A 15 24.62 3.22 -7.85
CA ALA A 15 25.54 3.91 -6.95
C ALA A 15 24.87 4.29 -5.61
N ALA A 16 23.64 4.82 -5.66
CA ALA A 16 22.86 5.10 -4.46
C ALA A 16 22.56 3.83 -3.66
N CYS A 17 22.17 2.74 -4.31
CA CYS A 17 21.92 1.46 -3.64
C CYS A 17 23.17 0.84 -3.02
N ALA A 18 24.35 1.07 -3.59
CA ALA A 18 25.63 0.59 -3.03
C ALA A 18 26.11 1.44 -1.85
N PHE A 19 25.75 2.73 -1.81
CA PHE A 19 26.18 3.67 -0.77
C PHE A 19 25.21 3.78 0.41
N PHE A 20 23.95 3.35 0.24
CA PHE A 20 23.01 3.13 1.34
C PHE A 20 23.19 1.70 1.85
N PRO A 21 23.93 1.46 2.95
CA PRO A 21 23.97 0.14 3.54
C PRO A 21 22.55 -0.16 4.05
N VAL A 22 21.90 -1.16 3.44
CA VAL A 22 20.79 -1.91 4.05
C VAL A 22 21.37 -2.69 5.22
N GLY A 23 21.77 -1.96 6.27
CA GLY A 23 22.43 -2.43 7.47
C GLY A 23 21.55 -2.27 8.70
N GLY A 24 20.27 -2.65 8.62
CA GLY A 24 19.33 -2.45 9.73
C GLY A 24 17.95 -3.10 9.63
N SER A 25 17.78 -4.24 8.96
CA SER A 25 16.48 -4.93 8.92
C SER A 25 16.57 -6.43 9.20
N MET A 26 17.25 -6.80 10.28
CA MET A 26 17.18 -8.14 10.88
C MET A 26 16.72 -8.11 12.36
N LEU A 27 15.80 -7.22 12.76
CA LEU A 27 15.34 -7.17 14.17
C LEU A 27 13.82 -7.03 14.38
N PHE A 28 12.95 -7.53 13.49
CA PHE A 28 11.50 -7.50 13.76
C PHE A 28 10.71 -8.80 13.50
N PHE A 29 11.37 -9.98 13.54
CA PHE A 29 10.69 -11.28 13.37
C PHE A 29 10.81 -12.24 14.58
N SER A 30 10.83 -11.73 15.82
CA SER A 30 10.91 -12.57 17.04
C SER A 30 9.67 -12.56 17.94
N LYS A 31 8.47 -12.24 17.46
CA LYS A 31 7.27 -12.34 18.32
C LYS A 31 6.05 -12.93 17.64
N LEU A 32 6.22 -14.12 17.08
CA LEU A 32 5.15 -15.08 16.81
C LEU A 32 5.32 -16.26 17.80
N GLN A 33 4.82 -16.11 19.03
CA GLN A 33 4.42 -17.24 19.90
C GLN A 33 3.55 -16.69 21.07
N GLN A 34 2.25 -16.98 21.06
CA GLN A 34 1.21 -16.81 22.12
C GLN A 34 1.55 -17.59 23.43
N PRO A 35 0.86 -17.45 24.62
CA PRO A 35 -0.61 -17.27 24.83
C PRO A 35 -1.11 -16.52 26.12
N ALA A 36 -2.45 -16.36 26.20
CA ALA A 36 -3.38 -16.31 27.35
C ALA A 36 -3.24 -15.33 28.56
N GLY A 37 -4.33 -14.58 28.86
CA GLY A 37 -4.58 -13.97 30.18
C GLY A 37 -5.53 -12.76 30.12
N GLY A 38 -6.76 -12.90 30.61
CA GLY A 38 -7.88 -11.96 30.45
C GLY A 38 -7.86 -10.70 31.32
N GLY A 39 -8.76 -9.76 30.96
CA GLY A 39 -9.13 -8.59 31.79
C GLY A 39 -9.60 -7.36 31.01
N GLN A 40 -10.87 -7.33 30.59
CA GLN A 40 -11.66 -6.07 30.49
C GLN A 40 -11.97 -5.58 31.91
N PRO A 41 -12.25 -4.29 32.19
CA PRO A 41 -13.18 -3.38 31.48
C PRO A 41 -12.60 -1.95 31.32
N ALA A 42 -13.18 -0.90 30.74
CA ALA A 42 -14.54 -0.51 30.42
C ALA A 42 -14.52 0.55 29.29
N ALA A 43 -15.53 0.56 28.43
CA ALA A 43 -15.87 1.68 27.54
C ALA A 43 -16.48 2.85 28.37
N PRO A 44 -16.86 4.03 27.82
CA PRO A 44 -16.93 4.44 26.41
C PRO A 44 -16.44 5.88 26.12
N VAL A 45 -15.81 6.12 24.96
CA VAL A 45 -15.76 7.48 24.39
C VAL A 45 -16.24 7.45 22.95
N LYS A 46 -17.38 8.11 22.80
CA LYS A 46 -18.16 8.39 21.60
C LYS A 46 -17.30 9.14 20.58
N ALA A 47 -16.69 8.42 19.64
CA ALA A 47 -16.15 9.00 18.42
C ALA A 47 -17.18 8.87 17.31
N LYS A 48 -17.72 10.02 16.93
CA LYS A 48 -18.60 10.28 15.80
C LYS A 48 -18.12 9.55 14.54
N GLN A 49 -18.84 8.52 14.10
CA GLN A 49 -18.53 7.81 12.87
C GLN A 49 -19.84 7.41 12.18
N GLN A 50 -20.54 8.39 11.62
CA GLN A 50 -21.82 8.19 10.92
C GLN A 50 -21.75 8.64 9.44
N SER A 51 -20.66 9.28 9.02
CA SER A 51 -20.37 9.64 7.62
C SER A 51 -19.36 8.72 6.93
N SER A 52 -18.72 7.79 7.65
CA SER A 52 -17.66 6.94 7.08
C SER A 52 -18.21 5.77 6.27
N SER A 53 -19.46 5.38 6.47
CA SER A 53 -20.09 4.31 5.70
C SER A 53 -20.22 4.72 4.24
N GLU A 54 -20.71 5.93 3.95
CA GLU A 54 -20.86 6.44 2.58
C GLU A 54 -19.50 6.60 1.89
N ALA A 55 -18.52 7.19 2.57
CA ALA A 55 -17.16 7.33 2.06
C ALA A 55 -16.50 5.95 1.79
N PHE A 56 -16.69 4.98 2.69
CA PHE A 56 -16.19 3.61 2.50
C PHE A 56 -16.87 2.89 1.31
N ASN A 57 -18.19 3.04 1.17
CA ASN A 57 -18.94 2.47 0.04
C ASN A 57 -18.46 3.09 -1.29
N PHE A 58 -18.26 4.41 -1.33
CA PHE A 58 -17.75 5.12 -2.49
C PHE A 58 -16.34 4.65 -2.89
N LEU A 59 -15.42 4.56 -1.92
CA LEU A 59 -14.05 4.06 -2.16
C LEU A 59 -14.05 2.60 -2.64
N THR A 60 -14.93 1.77 -2.09
CA THR A 60 -15.07 0.37 -2.51
C THR A 60 -15.59 0.28 -3.94
N HIS A 61 -16.56 1.11 -4.30
CA HIS A 61 -17.10 1.20 -5.65
C HIS A 61 -16.02 1.64 -6.65
N LEU A 62 -15.29 2.73 -6.36
CA LEU A 62 -14.19 3.20 -7.20
C LEU A 62 -13.12 2.13 -7.37
N LYS A 63 -12.75 1.45 -6.29
CA LYS A 63 -11.78 0.35 -6.36
C LYS A 63 -12.26 -0.78 -7.28
N SER A 64 -13.54 -1.14 -7.22
CA SER A 64 -14.10 -2.19 -8.09
C SER A 64 -14.11 -1.79 -9.57
N GLU A 65 -14.33 -0.52 -9.86
CA GLU A 65 -14.25 0.03 -11.22
C GLU A 65 -12.81 0.00 -11.75
N ILE A 66 -11.84 0.41 -10.92
CA ILE A 66 -10.42 0.32 -11.24
C ILE A 66 -10.00 -1.14 -11.50
N GLU A 67 -10.45 -2.07 -10.66
CA GLU A 67 -10.17 -3.50 -10.83
C GLU A 67 -10.86 -4.10 -12.07
N ALA A 68 -11.97 -3.51 -12.54
CA ALA A 68 -12.64 -3.91 -13.78
C ALA A 68 -11.94 -3.40 -15.04
N ASP A 69 -11.31 -2.21 -14.97
CA ASP A 69 -10.49 -1.64 -16.04
C ASP A 69 -9.11 -2.33 -16.14
N LEU A 70 -8.61 -2.88 -15.02
CA LEU A 70 -7.33 -3.58 -14.95
C LEU A 70 -7.43 -5.06 -15.34
N PHE A 71 -6.27 -5.70 -15.40
CA PHE A 71 -6.14 -7.14 -15.61
C PHE A 71 -6.67 -7.93 -14.39
N PRO A 72 -7.12 -9.17 -14.58
CA PRO A 72 -7.63 -10.01 -13.49
C PRO A 72 -6.58 -10.20 -12.39
N ARG A 73 -7.07 -10.30 -11.15
CA ARG A 73 -6.22 -10.33 -9.96
C ARG A 73 -5.29 -11.56 -9.98
N PRO A 74 -3.96 -11.37 -9.88
CA PRO A 74 -3.01 -12.47 -9.96
C PRO A 74 -3.06 -13.36 -8.71
N THR A 75 -2.77 -14.65 -8.90
CA THR A 75 -2.74 -15.65 -7.81
C THR A 75 -1.44 -15.62 -7.01
N ASP A 76 -0.33 -15.22 -7.64
CA ASP A 76 0.98 -15.16 -7.00
C ASP A 76 1.06 -14.03 -5.94
N SER A 77 1.75 -14.31 -4.84
CA SER A 77 1.84 -13.41 -3.69
C SER A 77 2.63 -12.13 -3.96
N VAL A 78 3.66 -12.19 -4.79
CA VAL A 78 4.52 -11.03 -5.13
C VAL A 78 3.79 -10.17 -6.14
N LEU A 79 3.27 -10.77 -7.20
CA LEU A 79 2.50 -10.07 -8.22
C LEU A 79 1.25 -9.42 -7.64
N ARG A 80 0.60 -10.05 -6.65
CA ARG A 80 -0.55 -9.48 -5.96
C ARG A 80 -0.22 -8.22 -5.16
N ARG A 81 0.96 -8.15 -4.53
CA ARG A 81 1.39 -6.92 -3.84
C ARG A 81 1.62 -5.78 -4.82
N HIS A 82 2.22 -6.08 -5.98
CA HIS A 82 2.39 -5.08 -7.04
C HIS A 82 1.05 -4.63 -7.63
N TYR A 83 0.13 -5.57 -7.84
CA TYR A 83 -1.23 -5.28 -8.26
C TYR A 83 -1.94 -4.36 -7.26
N ASP A 84 -1.90 -4.71 -5.98
CA ASP A 84 -2.54 -3.92 -4.92
C ASP A 84 -1.93 -2.50 -4.84
N ALA A 85 -0.62 -2.34 -5.09
CA ALA A 85 0.03 -1.04 -5.18
C ALA A 85 -0.42 -0.23 -6.41
N LEU A 86 -0.55 -0.87 -7.58
CA LEU A 86 -1.07 -0.22 -8.79
C LEU A 86 -2.50 0.30 -8.59
N VAL A 87 -3.36 -0.53 -7.99
CA VAL A 87 -4.75 -0.15 -7.68
C VAL A 87 -4.80 1.01 -6.69
N ALA A 88 -3.91 1.05 -5.69
CA ALA A 88 -3.85 2.16 -4.73
C ALA A 88 -3.44 3.48 -5.40
N VAL A 89 -2.42 3.47 -6.25
CA VAL A 89 -1.95 4.66 -6.99
C VAL A 89 -3.06 5.19 -7.91
N GLU A 90 -3.75 4.31 -8.63
CA GLU A 90 -4.84 4.70 -9.52
C GLU A 90 -6.04 5.27 -8.73
N LEU A 91 -6.35 4.70 -7.57
CA LEU A 91 -7.39 5.23 -6.69
C LEU A 91 -7.06 6.64 -6.22
N GLU A 92 -5.82 6.87 -5.77
CA GLU A 92 -5.35 8.21 -5.37
C GLU A 92 -5.40 9.20 -6.54
N ASN A 93 -5.01 8.78 -7.74
CA ASN A 93 -5.07 9.60 -8.96
C ASN A 93 -6.52 10.03 -9.27
N ARG A 94 -7.48 9.09 -9.24
CA ARG A 94 -8.90 9.41 -9.48
C ARG A 94 -9.48 10.32 -8.40
N LEU A 95 -9.11 10.12 -7.14
CA LEU A 95 -9.53 11.00 -6.05
C LEU A 95 -8.95 12.41 -6.19
N ALA A 96 -7.68 12.54 -6.59
CA ALA A 96 -7.05 13.83 -6.84
C ALA A 96 -7.75 14.58 -7.99
N LEU A 97 -8.08 13.89 -9.09
CA LEU A 97 -8.82 14.47 -10.22
C LEU A 97 -10.23 14.96 -9.85
N MET A 98 -10.89 14.36 -8.85
CA MET A 98 -12.21 14.78 -8.37
C MET A 98 -12.13 15.91 -7.33
N ALA A 99 -10.95 16.15 -6.75
CA ALA A 99 -10.73 17.16 -5.72
C ALA A 99 -10.30 18.52 -6.29
N GLU A 100 -9.86 18.57 -7.55
CA GLU A 100 -9.66 19.80 -8.33
C GLU A 100 -10.92 20.26 -9.07
#